data_AF-A0A6L6VB97-F1
#
_entry.id   AF-A0A6L6VB97-F1
#
_cell.length_a   1.000
_cell.length_b   1.000
_cell.length_c   1.000
_cell.angle_alpha   90.00
_cell.angle_beta   90.00
_cell.angle_gamma   90.00
#
_symmetry.space_group_name_H-M   'P 1'
#
loop_
_entity.id
_entity.type
_entity.pdbx_description
1 polymer ?
#
loop_
_entity_poly.entity_id
_entity_poly.type
_entity_poly.pdbx_seq_one_letter_code
_entity_poly.pdbx_strand_id
1 'polypeptide(L)' 'MTNAQASSPCATSPCIGICTLDETSAFCLGCRRSLDDIANWSRYSEGQRTEIMLSLQGSLPVEQD' A
#
# COMPACT_ATOMS: atom_id res chain seq x y z
N MET A 1 -26.39 -5.14 -0.38
CA MET A 1 -25.81 -3.80 -0.61
C MET A 1 -24.29 -3.93 -0.49
N THR A 2 -23.63 -4.55 -1.46
CA THR A 2 -22.17 -4.80 -1.42
C THR A 2 -21.58 -4.17 -2.65
N ASN A 3 -21.06 -2.96 -2.52
CA ASN A 3 -20.17 -2.42 -3.52
C ASN A 3 -19.29 -1.33 -2.90
N ALA A 4 -17.98 -1.59 -2.86
CA ALA A 4 -16.97 -0.55 -2.80
C ALA A 4 -15.69 -1.16 -3.35
N GLN A 5 -15.64 -1.19 -4.69
CA GLN A 5 -14.48 -1.48 -5.49
C GLN A 5 -13.27 -0.70 -4.95
N ALA A 6 -12.19 -1.40 -4.60
CA ALA A 6 -10.90 -0.77 -4.37
C ALA A 6 -10.40 -0.26 -5.72
N SER A 7 -10.66 1.02 -5.96
CA SER A 7 -10.25 1.80 -7.11
C SER A 7 -8.81 1.46 -7.47
N SER A 8 -8.58 1.03 -8.71
CA SER A 8 -7.24 0.77 -9.24
C SER A 8 -6.38 2.01 -9.01
N PRO A 9 -5.44 2.00 -8.04
CA PRO A 9 -4.45 3.07 -8.02
C PRO A 9 -3.56 2.85 -9.23
N CYS A 10 -3.07 3.95 -9.81
CA CYS A 10 -1.93 3.92 -10.70
C CYS A 10 -0.93 2.90 -10.14
N ALA A 11 -0.68 1.79 -10.84
CA ALA A 11 -0.08 0.55 -10.31
C ALA A 11 1.31 0.74 -9.65
N THR A 12 1.85 1.95 -9.74
CA THR A 12 3.14 2.38 -9.20
C THR A 12 3.07 2.93 -7.77
N SER A 13 1.90 3.17 -7.14
CA SER A 13 1.85 3.55 -5.71
C SER A 13 0.47 3.36 -5.05
N PRO A 14 0.40 2.80 -3.82
CA PRO A 14 -0.85 2.62 -3.07
C PRO A 14 -1.33 3.88 -2.33
N CYS A 15 -0.81 5.07 -2.66
CA CYS A 15 -1.14 6.31 -1.97
C CYS A 15 -2.52 6.86 -2.39
N ILE A 16 -3.39 7.14 -1.41
CA ILE A 16 -4.73 7.72 -1.65
C ILE A 16 -4.80 9.23 -1.35
N GLY A 17 -3.65 9.89 -1.18
CA GLY A 17 -3.60 11.34 -0.89
C GLY A 17 -3.88 11.71 0.58
N ILE A 18 -3.95 10.72 1.48
CA ILE A 18 -4.06 10.93 2.93
C ILE A 18 -2.71 10.59 3.56
N CYS A 19 -2.11 11.55 4.25
CA CYS A 19 -0.80 11.41 4.91
C CYS A 19 -0.94 11.66 6.42
N THR A 20 -1.59 10.72 7.09
CA THR A 20 -1.74 10.73 8.55
C THR A 20 -1.15 9.45 9.10
N LEU A 21 -0.17 9.54 9.99
CA LEU A 21 0.42 8.38 10.65
C LEU A 21 -0.39 8.00 11.88
N ASP A 22 -0.56 6.70 12.08
CA ASP A 22 -1.04 6.14 13.33
C ASP A 22 0.08 6.20 14.38
N GLU A 23 -0.20 6.83 15.53
CA GLU A 23 0.79 7.03 16.59
C GLU A 23 1.18 5.71 17.29
N THR A 24 0.34 4.68 17.19
CA THR A 24 0.55 3.39 17.87
C THR A 24 1.34 2.42 17.00
N SER A 25 1.02 2.36 15.70
CA SER A 25 1.53 1.38 14.75
C SER A 25 2.55 1.96 13.77
N ALA A 26 2.73 3.28 13.74
CA ALA A 26 3.63 4.00 12.83
C ALA A 26 3.36 3.77 11.33
N PHE A 27 2.14 3.35 10.99
CA PHE A 27 1.67 3.21 9.61
C PHE A 27 0.78 4.38 9.20
N CYS A 28 0.83 4.75 7.93
CA CYS A 28 -0.09 5.72 7.36
C CYS A 28 -1.50 5.15 7.33
N LEU A 29 -2.46 5.87 7.91
CA LEU A 29 -3.88 5.51 7.93
C LEU A 29 -4.51 5.43 6.53
N GLY A 30 -3.93 6.13 5.55
CA GLY A 30 -4.41 6.11 4.17
C GLY A 30 -3.89 4.93 3.35
N CYS A 31 -2.57 4.80 3.23
CA CYS A 31 -1.93 3.80 2.37
C CYS A 31 -1.39 2.57 3.11
N ARG A 32 -1.51 2.54 4.45
CA ARG A 32 -1.01 1.49 5.35
C ARG A 32 0.49 1.19 5.26
N ARG A 33 1.28 2.14 4.74
CA ARG A 33 2.73 2.04 4.66
C ARG A 33 3.42 2.62 5.87
N SER A 34 4.59 2.08 6.21
CA SER A 34 5.40 2.65 7.29
C SER A 34 5.98 4.01 6.87
N LEU A 35 6.42 4.80 7.85
CA LEU A 35 7.11 6.05 7.55
C LEU A 35 8.39 5.85 6.73
N ASP A 36 9.15 4.79 6.99
CA ASP A 36 10.37 4.46 6.23
C ASP A 36 10.04 4.17 4.76
N ASP A 37 9.00 3.37 4.54
CA ASP A 37 8.49 3.03 3.21
C ASP A 37 8.10 4.27 2.40
N ILE A 38 7.48 5.24 3.05
CA ILE A 38 7.04 6.49 2.44
C ILE A 38 8.26 7.35 2.10
N ALA A 39 9.21 7.49 3.03
CA ALA A 39 10.42 8.29 2.86
C ALA A 39 11.35 7.74 1.76
N ASN A 40 11.45 6.41 1.66
CA ASN A 40 12.36 5.74 0.75
C ASN A 40 11.69 5.30 -0.57
N TRP A 41 10.40 5.60 -0.80
CA TRP A 41 9.68 5.09 -1.97
C TRP A 41 10.34 5.39 -3.31
N SER A 42 10.84 6.62 -3.47
CA SER A 42 11.53 7.06 -4.68
C SER A 42 12.88 6.37 -4.88
N ARG A 43 13.48 5.84 -3.79
CA ARG A 43 14.79 5.16 -3.78
C ARG A 43 14.69 3.66 -3.97
N TYR A 44 13.53 3.06 -3.66
CA TYR A 44 13.33 1.63 -3.85
C TYR A 44 13.35 1.22 -5.31
N SER A 45 13.95 0.06 -5.57
CA SER A 45 13.89 -0.64 -6.85
C SER A 45 12.48 -1.18 -7.10
N GLU A 46 12.17 -1.52 -8.35
CA GLU A 46 10.87 -2.08 -8.72
C GLU A 46 10.53 -3.36 -7.93
N GLY A 47 11.54 -4.21 -7.64
CA GLY A 47 11.37 -5.40 -6.80
C GLY A 47 10.95 -5.06 -5.38
N GLN A 48 11.65 -4.11 -4.74
CA GLN A 48 11.29 -3.63 -3.39
C GLN A 48 9.89 -3.01 -3.36
N ARG A 49 9.56 -2.19 -4.38
CA ARG A 49 8.23 -1.61 -4.50
C ARG A 49 7.15 -2.68 -4.61
N THR A 50 7.43 -3.74 -5.35
CA THR A 50 6.52 -4.89 -5.54
C THR A 50 6.32 -5.65 -4.24
N GLU A 51 7.38 -5.96 -3.49
CA GLU A 51 7.30 -6.62 -2.18
C GLU A 51 6.44 -5.83 -1.21
N ILE A 52 6.62 -4.50 -1.16
CA ILE A 52 5.83 -3.64 -0.28
C ILE A 52 4.36 -3.62 -0.74
N MET A 53 4.09 -3.54 -2.05
CA MET A 53 2.71 -3.62 -2.55
C MET A 53 2.05 -4.96 -2.25
N LEU A 54 2.77 -6.08 -2.36
CA LEU A 54 2.30 -7.41 -1.98
C LEU A 54 1.97 -7.50 -0.49
N SER A 55 2.84 -6.94 0.37
CA SER A 55 2.62 -6.89 1.82
C SER A 55 1.32 -6.13 2.19
N LEU A 56 1.03 -5.04 1.48
CA LEU A 56 -0.19 -4.25 1.70
C LEU A 56 -1.46 -4.94 1.15
N GLN A 57 -1.31 -5.72 0.09
CA GLN A 57 -2.36 -6.49 -0.59
C GLN A 57 -2.70 -7.81 0.11
N GLY A 58 -2.29 -8.02 1.36
CA GLY A 58 -2.62 -9.20 2.20
C GLY A 58 -4.11 -9.42 2.52
N SER A 59 -4.99 -9.30 1.53
CA SER A 59 -6.41 -9.67 1.53
C SER A 59 -6.93 -9.97 0.11
N LEU A 60 -6.14 -10.63 -0.76
CA LEU A 60 -6.69 -11.45 -1.84
C LEU A 60 -5.89 -12.78 -1.90
N PRO A 61 -6.56 -13.94 -1.81
CA PRO A 61 -5.89 -15.21 -2.02
C PRO A 61 -5.33 -15.24 -3.44
N VAL A 62 -4.07 -15.68 -3.55
CA VAL A 62 -3.63 -16.40 -4.74
C VAL A 62 -4.57 -17.60 -4.88
N GLU A 63 -5.44 -17.56 -5.88
CA GLU A 63 -5.91 -18.77 -6.55
C GLU A 63 -5.84 -18.43 -8.04
N GLN A 64 -4.91 -19.09 -8.71
CA GLN A 64 -4.77 -19.04 -10.14
C GLN A 64 -5.71 -20.09 -10.73
N ASP A 65 -6.85 -19.65 -11.26
CA ASP A 65 -7.57 -20.22 -12.41
C ASP A 65 -8.21 -19.08 -13.22
#